data_AF-U5WB50-F1
#
_entry.id   AF-U5WB50-F1
#
_cell.length_a   1.000
_cell.length_b   1.000
_cell.length_c   1.000
_cell.angle_alpha   90.00
_cell.angle_beta   90.00
_cell.angle_gamma   90.00
#
_symmetry.space_group_name_H-M   'P 1'
#
loop_
_entity.id
_entity.type
_entity.pdbx_description
1 polymer ?
#
loop_
_entity_poly.entity_id
_entity_poly.type
_entity_poly.pdbx_seq_one_letter_code
_entity_poly.pdbx_strand_id
1 'polypeptide(L)'
;MTVTGEETAVGTDPLEPPLMAPLRRDLTWDRVQSMTQSAGHRDDAVLQRIRSTAAVRRGTRMMKVLSAAQLAGHLAGWLPYGFCYRACDIAHLRTPAELSLLRTDGASDSDVAYALRWRAVDPVDYETPMAEVQSGLSALPAHSRVGPMVLGTGFTPSTDDLIPEFVTAGFADLPLPANAQLLAYPGTGDEVVLYTYQPEQHGWLRLAGPRWRHLLDGVPGVSPDREYVPCTDAGSARLVGRINEHEYQAVADPPEEFRVRALTRAARYPVTTLSRRAEQALWRTVPCWVLQRDDSWARLRLIRPDADTVSAVGARCYERGVYEVWAPVRELVDHHVAELAYEL
;
A
#
# COMPACT_ATOMS: atom_id res chain seq x y z
N MET A 1 4.92 28.78 17.57
CA MET A 1 5.90 28.53 16.49
C MET A 1 5.10 27.95 15.34
N THR A 2 4.74 28.80 14.40
CA THR A 2 3.82 28.54 13.29
C THR A 2 4.53 27.68 12.25
N VAL A 3 4.12 26.42 12.13
CA VAL A 3 4.52 25.55 11.01
C VAL A 3 3.63 25.95 9.83
N THR A 4 4.10 26.91 9.04
CA THR A 4 3.54 27.20 7.73
C THR A 4 3.77 26.00 6.84
N GLY A 5 2.69 25.50 6.22
CA GLY A 5 2.76 24.45 5.23
C GLY A 5 3.76 24.81 4.14
N GLU A 6 4.60 23.85 3.80
CA GLU A 6 5.32 23.87 2.54
C GLU A 6 4.29 23.79 1.42
N GLU A 7 3.78 24.95 0.99
CA GLU A 7 3.46 25.15 -0.42
C GLU A 7 4.77 25.05 -1.20
N THR A 8 5.23 23.83 -1.43
CA THR A 8 6.14 23.59 -2.54
C THR A 8 5.35 23.94 -3.80
N ALA A 9 5.76 25.04 -4.43
CA ALA A 9 5.47 25.34 -5.83
C ALA A 9 5.60 24.06 -6.67
N VAL A 10 4.93 24.01 -7.83
CA VAL A 10 5.02 22.92 -8.82
C VAL A 10 6.43 22.87 -9.44
N GLY A 11 7.44 22.64 -8.61
CA GLY A 11 8.74 22.10 -8.92
C GLY A 11 8.63 20.62 -8.60
N THR A 12 8.73 19.80 -9.62
CA THR A 12 8.68 18.34 -9.54
C THR A 12 9.56 17.85 -8.40
N ASP A 13 8.97 17.27 -7.36
CA ASP A 13 9.71 16.55 -6.32
C ASP A 13 10.63 15.55 -7.05
N PRO A 14 11.96 15.65 -6.90
CA PRO A 14 12.89 14.79 -7.63
C PRO A 14 12.68 13.30 -7.34
N LEU A 15 12.03 12.96 -6.22
CA LEU A 15 11.65 11.59 -5.86
C LEU A 15 10.35 11.12 -6.56
N GLU A 16 9.62 12.03 -7.20
CA GLU A 16 8.31 11.80 -7.81
C GLU A 16 8.22 12.42 -9.22
N PRO A 17 9.05 11.95 -10.17
CA PRO A 17 8.94 12.42 -11.54
C PRO A 17 7.58 12.01 -12.13
N PRO A 18 6.96 12.87 -12.95
CA PRO A 18 5.68 12.60 -13.57
C PRO A 18 5.80 11.45 -14.57
N LEU A 19 4.66 10.87 -14.93
CA LEU A 19 4.56 9.95 -16.05
C LEU A 19 4.94 10.67 -17.35
N MET A 20 5.82 10.07 -18.14
CA MET A 20 6.31 10.65 -19.40
C MET A 20 6.01 9.71 -20.55
N ALA A 21 5.53 10.28 -21.66
CA ALA A 21 5.31 9.53 -22.89
C ALA A 21 6.04 10.18 -24.09
N PRO A 22 6.65 9.39 -24.99
CA PRO A 22 7.32 9.89 -26.19
C PRO A 22 6.28 10.21 -27.28
N LEU A 23 5.45 11.23 -27.03
CA LEU A 23 4.33 11.57 -27.91
C LEU A 23 4.80 11.93 -29.31
N ARG A 24 4.07 11.42 -30.30
CA ARG A 24 4.30 11.64 -31.73
C ARG A 24 2.94 11.65 -32.44
N ARG A 25 2.90 11.99 -33.73
CA ARG A 25 1.63 12.12 -34.48
C ARG A 25 0.77 10.85 -34.47
N ASP A 26 1.40 9.68 -34.39
CA ASP A 26 0.78 8.36 -34.34
C ASP A 26 0.69 7.77 -32.91
N LEU A 27 1.16 8.51 -31.90
CA LEU A 27 1.09 8.14 -30.48
C LEU A 27 0.67 9.37 -29.66
N THR A 28 -0.63 9.62 -29.65
CA THR A 28 -1.28 10.66 -28.83
C THR A 28 -1.61 10.12 -27.44
N TRP A 29 -1.95 11.00 -26.50
CA TRP A 29 -2.43 10.57 -25.17
C TRP A 29 -3.69 9.71 -25.26
N ASP A 30 -4.66 10.06 -26.10
CA ASP A 30 -5.87 9.23 -26.32
C ASP A 30 -5.51 7.82 -26.80
N ARG A 31 -4.49 7.71 -27.66
CA ARG A 31 -3.99 6.42 -28.13
C ARG A 31 -3.32 5.64 -27.01
N VAL A 32 -2.45 6.29 -26.23
CA VAL A 32 -1.82 5.68 -25.06
C VAL A 32 -2.89 5.17 -24.09
N GLN A 33 -3.87 6.00 -23.76
CA GLN A 33 -4.99 5.64 -22.89
C GLN A 33 -5.74 4.43 -23.44
N SER A 34 -6.16 4.46 -24.72
CA SER A 34 -6.83 3.31 -25.33
C SER A 34 -6.00 2.03 -25.26
N MET A 35 -4.68 2.12 -25.42
CA MET A 35 -3.79 0.97 -25.30
C MET A 35 -3.72 0.44 -23.87
N THR A 36 -3.67 1.31 -22.85
CA THR A 36 -3.59 0.88 -21.44
C THR A 36 -4.86 0.17 -20.95
N GLN A 37 -6.00 0.43 -21.59
CA GLN A 37 -7.30 -0.18 -21.31
C GLN A 37 -7.53 -1.53 -22.01
N SER A 38 -6.50 -2.11 -22.64
CA SER A 38 -6.62 -3.39 -23.37
C SER A 38 -5.56 -4.38 -22.97
N ALA A 39 -6.00 -5.58 -22.54
CA ALA A 39 -5.11 -6.70 -22.23
C ALA A 39 -4.27 -7.14 -23.43
N GLY A 40 -4.68 -6.82 -24.67
CA GLY A 40 -3.91 -7.09 -25.88
C GLY A 40 -2.60 -6.28 -25.99
N HIS A 41 -2.45 -5.22 -25.20
CA HIS A 41 -1.24 -4.39 -25.16
C HIS A 41 -0.37 -4.61 -23.92
N ARG A 42 -0.62 -5.67 -23.14
CA ARG A 42 0.15 -5.98 -21.92
C ARG A 42 1.66 -6.14 -22.15
N ASP A 43 2.03 -6.62 -23.34
CA ASP A 43 3.42 -6.86 -23.76
C ASP A 43 3.94 -5.76 -24.72
N ASP A 44 3.22 -4.63 -24.84
CA ASP A 44 3.57 -3.54 -25.75
C ASP A 44 4.77 -2.74 -25.23
N ALA A 45 5.91 -2.83 -25.92
CA ALA A 45 7.16 -2.19 -25.52
C ALA A 45 7.06 -0.65 -25.35
N VAL A 46 6.14 0.03 -26.04
CA VAL A 46 5.93 1.46 -25.87
C VAL A 46 5.25 1.73 -24.53
N LEU A 47 4.21 0.97 -24.19
CA LEU A 47 3.57 1.07 -22.87
C LEU A 47 4.52 0.71 -21.74
N GLN A 48 5.34 -0.33 -21.89
CA GLN A 48 6.35 -0.68 -20.88
C GLN A 48 7.31 0.48 -20.63
N ARG A 49 7.76 1.15 -21.70
CA ARG A 49 8.64 2.32 -21.60
C ARG A 49 7.95 3.50 -20.90
N ILE A 50 6.71 3.82 -21.27
CA ILE A 50 5.92 4.87 -20.61
C ILE A 50 5.76 4.52 -19.12
N ARG A 51 5.35 3.29 -18.82
CA ARG A 51 5.15 2.82 -17.45
C ARG A 51 6.42 2.91 -16.60
N SER A 52 7.58 2.62 -17.19
CA SER A 52 8.87 2.67 -16.49
C SER A 52 9.29 4.05 -16.02
N THR A 53 8.72 5.13 -16.58
CA THR A 53 9.02 6.50 -16.12
C THR A 53 8.36 6.79 -14.78
N ALA A 54 7.27 6.09 -14.47
CA ALA A 54 6.62 6.12 -13.17
C ALA A 54 7.29 5.11 -12.22
N ALA A 55 8.50 5.43 -11.76
CA ALA A 55 9.22 4.59 -10.82
C ALA A 55 8.90 4.96 -9.36
N VAL A 56 8.92 3.96 -8.48
CA VAL A 56 9.03 4.16 -7.03
C VAL A 56 10.51 4.30 -6.70
N ARG A 57 10.82 5.20 -5.76
CA ARG A 57 12.13 5.38 -5.15
C ARG A 57 11.95 5.39 -3.64
N ARG A 58 13.04 5.22 -2.90
CA ARG A 58 13.05 5.49 -1.46
C ARG A 58 12.56 6.93 -1.23
N GLY A 59 11.59 7.09 -0.34
CA GLY A 59 10.96 8.38 -0.04
C GLY A 59 9.77 8.78 -0.91
N THR A 60 9.52 8.10 -2.04
CA THR A 60 8.32 8.35 -2.88
C THR A 60 7.06 8.23 -2.02
N ARG A 61 6.18 9.24 -2.05
CA ARG A 61 4.91 9.19 -1.33
C ARG A 61 3.98 8.24 -2.06
N MET A 62 3.67 7.15 -1.41
CA MET A 62 2.70 6.16 -1.83
C MET A 62 1.35 6.44 -1.16
N MET A 63 0.28 6.04 -1.81
CA MET A 63 -1.08 6.22 -1.34
C MET A 63 -1.94 5.00 -1.67
N LYS A 64 -2.83 4.65 -0.76
CA LYS A 64 -3.89 3.65 -0.95
C LYS A 64 -5.22 4.29 -0.58
N VAL A 65 -6.19 4.24 -1.48
CA VAL A 65 -7.56 4.69 -1.20
C VAL A 65 -8.29 3.61 -0.39
N LEU A 66 -9.00 4.04 0.66
CA LEU A 66 -9.57 3.19 1.68
C LEU A 66 -11.08 3.41 1.80
N SER A 67 -11.81 2.34 2.14
CA SER A 67 -13.13 2.50 2.76
C SER A 67 -13.03 2.90 4.23
N ALA A 68 -14.17 3.26 4.83
CA ALA A 68 -14.28 3.52 6.26
C ALA A 68 -13.85 2.30 7.12
N ALA A 69 -14.15 1.08 6.68
CA ALA A 69 -13.74 -0.14 7.37
C ALA A 69 -12.21 -0.35 7.32
N GLN A 70 -11.60 -0.09 6.16
CA GLN A 70 -10.15 -0.17 6.02
C GLN A 70 -9.45 0.94 6.81
N LEU A 71 -10.01 2.16 6.86
CA LEU A 71 -9.52 3.24 7.72
C LEU A 71 -9.49 2.79 9.19
N ALA A 72 -10.58 2.19 9.68
CA ALA A 72 -10.65 1.65 11.04
C ALA A 72 -9.59 0.55 11.27
N GLY A 73 -9.38 -0.33 10.29
CA GLY A 73 -8.32 -1.35 10.32
C GLY A 73 -6.92 -0.75 10.44
N HIS A 74 -6.60 0.28 9.64
CA HIS A 74 -5.30 0.95 9.73
C HIS A 74 -5.13 1.72 11.05
N LEU A 75 -6.18 2.34 11.58
CA LEU A 75 -6.16 2.93 12.92
C LEU A 75 -5.87 1.88 14.00
N ALA A 76 -6.37 0.66 13.84
CA ALA A 76 -6.13 -0.46 14.74
C ALA A 76 -4.74 -1.10 14.57
N GLY A 77 -4.00 -0.78 13.49
CA GLY A 77 -2.64 -1.26 13.26
C GLY A 77 -2.43 -2.08 11.98
N TRP A 78 -3.42 -2.16 11.07
CA TRP A 78 -3.20 -2.78 9.76
C TRP A 78 -2.07 -2.05 9.01
N LEU A 79 -1.21 -2.83 8.41
CA LEU A 79 -0.10 -2.34 7.60
C LEU A 79 -0.55 -2.08 6.15
N PRO A 80 0.12 -1.20 5.39
CA PRO A 80 -0.12 -1.05 3.96
C PRO A 80 0.14 -2.35 3.19
N TYR A 81 -0.78 -2.73 2.31
CA TYR A 81 -0.68 -3.89 1.42
C TYR A 81 -1.50 -3.71 0.14
N GLY A 82 -1.24 -4.58 -0.84
CA GLY A 82 -2.01 -4.70 -2.06
C GLY A 82 -1.76 -3.55 -3.03
N PHE A 83 -2.80 -3.20 -3.80
CA PHE A 83 -2.69 -2.11 -4.78
C PHE A 83 -2.51 -0.76 -4.10
N CYS A 84 -1.62 0.04 -4.68
CA CYS A 84 -1.30 1.40 -4.26
C CYS A 84 -0.78 2.23 -5.43
N TYR A 85 -0.66 3.53 -5.20
CA TYR A 85 -0.36 4.54 -6.22
C TYR A 85 0.70 5.51 -5.69
N ARG A 86 1.43 6.17 -6.58
CA ARG A 86 2.24 7.33 -6.15
C ARG A 86 1.29 8.50 -5.94
N ALA A 87 1.46 9.25 -4.86
CA ALA A 87 0.59 10.37 -4.52
C ALA A 87 0.55 11.43 -5.64
N CYS A 88 1.67 11.65 -6.34
CA CYS A 88 1.75 12.57 -7.47
C CYS A 88 0.87 12.16 -8.66
N ASP A 89 0.70 10.86 -8.92
CA ASP A 89 -0.03 10.33 -10.09
C ASP A 89 -1.55 10.41 -9.92
N ILE A 90 -2.02 10.64 -8.69
CA ILE A 90 -3.44 10.72 -8.35
C ILE A 90 -3.79 12.05 -7.67
N ALA A 91 -2.86 13.01 -7.66
CA ALA A 91 -3.02 14.29 -6.97
C ALA A 91 -4.14 15.18 -7.58
N HIS A 92 -4.59 14.86 -8.79
CA HIS A 92 -5.71 15.53 -9.45
C HIS A 92 -7.08 14.98 -9.03
N LEU A 93 -7.14 13.79 -8.45
CA LEU A 93 -8.37 13.20 -7.91
C LEU A 93 -8.59 13.72 -6.49
N ARG A 94 -9.67 14.48 -6.28
CA ARG A 94 -9.90 15.22 -5.03
C ARG A 94 -11.26 14.96 -4.39
N THR A 95 -12.18 14.37 -5.12
CA THR A 95 -13.53 14.05 -4.63
C THR A 95 -13.68 12.55 -4.36
N PRO A 96 -14.65 12.15 -3.51
CA PRO A 96 -14.96 10.73 -3.31
C PRO A 96 -15.29 9.97 -4.60
N ALA A 97 -16.03 10.62 -5.51
CA ALA A 97 -16.41 10.04 -6.79
C ALA A 97 -15.18 9.77 -7.68
N GLU A 98 -14.26 10.73 -7.80
CA GLU A 98 -13.00 10.54 -8.52
C GLU A 98 -12.13 9.46 -7.88
N LEU A 99 -11.98 9.46 -6.56
CA LEU A 99 -11.15 8.48 -5.86
C LEU A 99 -11.74 7.06 -5.84
N SER A 100 -13.05 6.91 -6.06
CA SER A 100 -13.73 5.61 -6.12
C SER A 100 -13.12 4.66 -7.15
N LEU A 101 -12.58 5.20 -8.25
CA LEU A 101 -11.94 4.43 -9.32
C LEU A 101 -10.73 3.63 -8.82
N LEU A 102 -10.08 4.11 -7.76
CA LEU A 102 -8.86 3.53 -7.19
C LEU A 102 -9.13 2.50 -6.08
N ARG A 103 -10.39 2.34 -5.67
CA ARG A 103 -10.76 1.45 -4.57
C ARG A 103 -10.68 -0.01 -4.95
N THR A 104 -10.23 -0.82 -4.00
CA THR A 104 -9.91 -2.24 -4.22
C THR A 104 -10.87 -3.19 -3.50
N ASP A 105 -11.62 -2.70 -2.51
CA ASP A 105 -12.38 -3.52 -1.56
C ASP A 105 -13.84 -3.77 -1.96
N GLY A 106 -14.29 -3.16 -3.07
CA GLY A 106 -15.64 -3.35 -3.62
C GLY A 106 -16.78 -2.84 -2.73
N ALA A 107 -16.48 -2.08 -1.67
CA ALA A 107 -17.50 -1.47 -0.85
C ALA A 107 -18.17 -0.30 -1.59
N SER A 108 -19.42 0.01 -1.21
CA SER A 108 -20.23 1.05 -1.84
C SER A 108 -19.64 2.45 -1.69
N ASP A 109 -20.11 3.37 -2.52
CA ASP A 109 -19.75 4.77 -2.45
C ASP A 109 -20.12 5.39 -1.10
N SER A 110 -19.32 6.38 -0.71
CA SER A 110 -19.47 7.14 0.53
C SER A 110 -19.26 8.62 0.23
N ASP A 111 -19.88 9.50 1.01
CA ASP A 111 -19.71 10.95 0.91
C ASP A 111 -18.29 11.42 1.27
N VAL A 112 -17.48 10.53 1.85
CA VAL A 112 -16.09 10.77 2.20
C VAL A 112 -15.25 9.60 1.67
N ALA A 113 -14.20 9.91 0.89
CA ALA A 113 -13.16 8.94 0.60
C ALA A 113 -12.03 9.08 1.63
N TYR A 114 -11.41 7.96 2.00
CA TYR A 114 -10.27 7.95 2.90
C TYR A 114 -9.03 7.47 2.15
N ALA A 115 -7.85 7.79 2.67
CA ALA A 115 -6.60 7.25 2.14
C ALA A 115 -5.55 7.06 3.22
N LEU A 116 -4.68 6.07 3.02
CA LEU A 116 -3.41 5.97 3.73
C LEU A 116 -2.32 6.51 2.80
N ARG A 117 -1.53 7.48 3.29
CA ARG A 117 -0.34 8.01 2.62
C ARG A 117 0.90 7.67 3.42
N TRP A 118 1.95 7.18 2.78
CA TRP A 118 3.22 6.85 3.43
C TRP A 118 4.39 7.06 2.48
N ARG A 119 5.62 7.12 2.99
CA ARG A 119 6.82 7.15 2.15
C ARG A 119 7.34 5.75 1.92
N ALA A 120 7.64 5.39 0.67
CA ALA A 120 8.27 4.12 0.34
C ALA A 120 9.62 3.98 1.06
N VAL A 121 9.80 2.87 1.79
CA VAL A 121 11.06 2.55 2.47
C VAL A 121 12.11 2.15 1.43
N ASP A 122 11.73 1.27 0.51
CA ASP A 122 12.58 0.82 -0.57
C ASP A 122 11.75 0.46 -1.81
N PRO A 123 12.23 0.75 -3.04
CA PRO A 123 11.52 0.35 -4.26
C PRO A 123 11.30 -1.16 -4.40
N VAL A 124 12.13 -2.01 -3.78
CA VAL A 124 11.97 -3.49 -3.86
C VAL A 124 10.65 -3.98 -3.27
N ASP A 125 10.01 -3.18 -2.41
CA ASP A 125 8.70 -3.50 -1.83
C ASP A 125 7.54 -3.32 -2.79
N TYR A 126 7.78 -2.89 -4.03
CA TYR A 126 6.75 -2.58 -5.02
C TYR A 126 6.99 -3.32 -6.32
N GLU A 127 5.93 -3.93 -6.83
CA GLU A 127 5.87 -4.56 -8.14
C GLU A 127 4.91 -3.77 -9.03
N THR A 128 5.21 -3.68 -10.32
CA THR A 128 4.21 -3.23 -11.30
C THR A 128 3.39 -4.45 -11.71
N PRO A 129 2.04 -4.40 -11.69
CA PRO A 129 1.18 -5.53 -12.03
C PRO A 129 1.10 -5.73 -13.54
N MET A 130 2.26 -5.99 -14.16
CA MET A 130 2.41 -6.36 -15.55
C MET A 130 2.27 -7.87 -15.73
N ALA A 131 1.98 -8.30 -16.96
CA ALA A 131 1.66 -9.69 -17.27
C ALA A 131 2.70 -10.70 -16.77
N GLU A 132 4.00 -10.41 -16.83
CA GLU A 132 5.03 -11.34 -16.36
C GLU A 132 5.11 -11.45 -14.83
N VAL A 133 4.83 -10.35 -14.12
CA VAL A 133 5.01 -10.27 -12.66
C VAL A 133 3.77 -10.76 -11.92
N GLN A 134 2.58 -10.51 -12.47
CA GLN A 134 1.28 -10.83 -11.86
C GLN A 134 0.34 -11.52 -12.85
N SER A 135 0.87 -12.50 -13.61
CA SER A 135 0.14 -13.24 -14.67
C SER A 135 -1.18 -13.85 -14.18
N GLY A 136 -1.15 -14.45 -12.99
CA GLY A 136 -2.29 -15.13 -12.37
C GLY A 136 -3.54 -14.27 -12.20
N LEU A 137 -3.35 -12.97 -11.91
CA LEU A 137 -4.45 -12.05 -11.66
C LEU A 137 -5.30 -11.77 -12.90
N SER A 138 -4.66 -11.73 -14.07
CA SER A 138 -5.36 -11.48 -15.34
C SER A 138 -6.25 -12.65 -15.76
N ALA A 139 -5.95 -13.86 -15.30
CA ALA A 139 -6.69 -15.09 -15.61
C ALA A 139 -7.83 -15.38 -14.61
N LEU A 140 -7.92 -14.65 -13.48
CA LEU A 140 -8.92 -14.90 -12.46
C LEU A 140 -10.34 -14.55 -12.96
N PRO A 141 -11.31 -15.48 -12.83
CA PRO A 141 -12.66 -15.25 -13.32
C PRO A 141 -13.38 -14.17 -12.50
N ALA A 142 -14.39 -13.53 -13.10
CA ALA A 142 -15.08 -12.39 -12.49
C ALA A 142 -15.72 -12.72 -11.13
N HIS A 143 -16.23 -13.93 -10.94
CA HIS A 143 -16.86 -14.35 -9.68
C HIS A 143 -15.84 -14.62 -8.54
N SER A 144 -14.55 -14.72 -8.87
CA SER A 144 -13.49 -14.96 -7.89
C SER A 144 -12.74 -13.71 -7.48
N ARG A 145 -13.08 -12.54 -8.04
CA ARG A 145 -12.36 -11.28 -7.80
C ARG A 145 -13.28 -10.18 -7.26
N VAL A 146 -12.69 -9.28 -6.48
CA VAL A 146 -13.28 -8.00 -6.07
C VAL A 146 -12.68 -6.88 -6.90
N GLY A 147 -13.51 -5.94 -7.33
CA GLY A 147 -13.08 -4.78 -8.12
C GLY A 147 -12.76 -5.10 -9.59
N PRO A 148 -12.14 -4.15 -10.31
CA PRO A 148 -11.85 -4.30 -11.74
C PRO A 148 -10.77 -5.33 -12.02
N MET A 149 -10.79 -5.88 -13.23
CA MET A 149 -9.79 -6.84 -13.71
C MET A 149 -8.39 -6.20 -13.77
N VAL A 150 -7.35 -7.00 -13.53
CA VAL A 150 -5.97 -6.58 -13.77
C VAL A 150 -5.63 -6.87 -15.23
N LEU A 151 -5.41 -5.82 -16.02
CA LEU A 151 -5.19 -5.95 -17.47
C LEU A 151 -3.75 -6.37 -17.83
N GLY A 152 -2.82 -6.28 -16.88
CA GLY A 152 -1.40 -6.59 -17.10
C GLY A 152 -0.63 -5.48 -17.82
N THR A 153 -1.22 -4.29 -18.00
CA THR A 153 -0.59 -3.12 -18.63
C THR A 153 0.16 -2.24 -17.62
N GLY A 154 -0.03 -2.47 -16.31
CA GLY A 154 0.55 -1.66 -15.23
C GLY A 154 -0.19 -0.34 -14.95
N PHE A 155 -1.39 -0.17 -15.52
CA PHE A 155 -2.25 1.01 -15.32
C PHE A 155 -3.62 0.60 -14.78
N THR A 156 -4.21 1.50 -13.99
CA THR A 156 -5.58 1.33 -13.50
C THR A 156 -6.58 1.42 -14.64
N PRO A 157 -7.60 0.54 -14.66
CA PRO A 157 -8.71 0.68 -15.58
C PRO A 157 -9.45 2.00 -15.35
N SER A 158 -9.41 2.90 -16.34
CA SER A 158 -10.09 4.21 -16.32
C SER A 158 -10.35 4.69 -17.75
N THR A 159 -11.46 5.39 -17.95
CA THR A 159 -11.80 6.01 -19.25
C THR A 159 -11.05 7.31 -19.48
N ASP A 160 -10.76 8.04 -18.41
CA ASP A 160 -10.36 9.45 -18.48
C ASP A 160 -8.96 9.68 -17.90
N ASP A 161 -8.45 8.75 -17.09
CA ASP A 161 -7.19 8.91 -16.38
C ASP A 161 -6.15 7.85 -16.75
N LEU A 162 -4.92 8.31 -16.95
CA LEU A 162 -3.76 7.44 -17.15
C LEU A 162 -2.98 7.31 -15.83
N ILE A 163 -3.38 6.35 -14.99
CA ILE A 163 -2.84 6.21 -13.63
C ILE A 163 -1.98 4.95 -13.54
N PRO A 164 -0.65 5.09 -13.33
CA PRO A 164 0.22 3.97 -13.02
C PRO A 164 -0.18 3.32 -11.69
N GLU A 165 -0.33 2.01 -11.69
CA GLU A 165 -0.64 1.24 -10.47
C GLU A 165 0.55 0.38 -10.05
N PHE A 166 0.68 0.18 -8.74
CA PHE A 166 1.69 -0.66 -8.12
C PHE A 166 0.99 -1.63 -7.17
N VAL A 167 1.63 -2.75 -6.89
CA VAL A 167 1.26 -3.66 -5.81
C VAL A 167 2.42 -3.79 -4.86
N THR A 168 2.15 -3.91 -3.56
CA THR A 168 3.18 -4.35 -2.61
C THR A 168 3.71 -5.71 -3.05
N ALA A 169 5.03 -5.90 -3.10
CA ALA A 169 5.66 -7.09 -3.65
C ALA A 169 5.10 -8.37 -3.02
N GLY A 170 4.58 -9.27 -3.85
CA GLY A 170 3.92 -10.50 -3.40
C GLY A 170 2.71 -10.29 -2.48
N PHE A 171 2.03 -9.13 -2.55
CA PHE A 171 0.92 -8.73 -1.68
C PHE A 171 1.25 -8.68 -0.18
N ALA A 172 2.54 -8.54 0.16
CA ALA A 172 3.01 -8.50 1.53
C ALA A 172 2.56 -7.23 2.26
N ASP A 173 2.36 -7.33 3.57
CA ASP A 173 2.28 -6.16 4.43
C ASP A 173 3.64 -5.44 4.49
N LEU A 174 3.62 -4.11 4.40
CA LEU A 174 4.79 -3.26 4.52
C LEU A 174 4.79 -2.56 5.89
N PRO A 175 5.89 -2.60 6.66
CA PRO A 175 5.98 -1.87 7.91
C PRO A 175 5.68 -0.38 7.71
N LEU A 176 4.84 0.17 8.59
CA LEU A 176 4.42 1.56 8.49
C LEU A 176 5.60 2.50 8.85
N PRO A 177 6.03 3.39 7.93
CA PRO A 177 7.10 4.34 8.21
C PRO A 177 6.61 5.48 9.11
N ALA A 178 7.56 6.20 9.71
CA ALA A 178 7.29 7.43 10.44
C ALA A 178 6.53 8.43 9.56
N ASN A 179 5.70 9.26 10.20
CA ASN A 179 4.96 10.33 9.53
C ASN A 179 3.98 9.84 8.45
N ALA A 180 3.66 8.55 8.37
CA ALA A 180 2.53 8.08 7.58
C ALA A 180 1.25 8.77 8.03
N GLN A 181 0.29 8.95 7.11
CA GLN A 181 -0.88 9.78 7.32
C GLN A 181 -2.15 9.05 6.91
N LEU A 182 -3.20 9.22 7.71
CA LEU A 182 -4.57 8.90 7.31
C LEU A 182 -5.26 10.19 6.88
N LEU A 183 -5.87 10.16 5.71
CA LEU A 183 -6.46 11.30 5.03
C LEU A 183 -7.96 11.09 4.84
N ALA A 184 -8.69 12.19 4.71
CA ALA A 184 -10.06 12.22 4.23
C ALA A 184 -10.20 13.25 3.10
N TYR A 185 -11.02 12.89 2.13
CA TYR A 185 -11.42 13.70 0.98
C TYR A 185 -12.95 13.87 1.03
N PRO A 186 -13.45 14.94 1.65
CA PRO A 186 -14.87 15.31 1.54
C PRO A 186 -15.25 15.68 0.10
N GLY A 187 -16.54 15.69 -0.20
CA GLY A 187 -17.09 16.13 -1.50
C GLY A 187 -16.77 17.57 -1.91
N THR A 188 -16.12 18.36 -1.05
CA THR A 188 -15.66 19.73 -1.34
C THR A 188 -14.34 19.79 -2.11
N GLY A 189 -13.62 18.68 -2.25
CA GLY A 189 -12.30 18.62 -2.90
C GLY A 189 -11.12 18.93 -1.97
N ASP A 190 -11.37 19.20 -0.68
CA ASP A 190 -10.32 19.40 0.31
C ASP A 190 -9.58 18.09 0.60
N GLU A 191 -8.28 18.19 0.90
CA GLU A 191 -7.53 17.09 1.51
C GLU A 191 -7.36 17.37 3.01
N VAL A 192 -7.90 16.50 3.85
CA VAL A 192 -7.86 16.66 5.31
C VAL A 192 -6.98 15.57 5.92
N VAL A 193 -5.86 15.97 6.52
CA VAL A 193 -5.04 15.04 7.31
C VAL A 193 -5.73 14.76 8.64
N LEU A 194 -6.25 13.54 8.79
CA LEU A 194 -6.94 13.09 10.00
C LEU A 194 -5.94 12.74 11.10
N TYR A 195 -4.99 11.87 10.78
CA TYR A 195 -4.00 11.34 11.72
C TYR A 195 -2.61 11.24 11.10
N THR A 196 -1.59 11.28 11.95
CA THR A 196 -0.21 10.95 11.61
C THR A 196 0.32 9.84 12.52
N TYR A 197 1.05 8.89 11.96
CA TYR A 197 1.62 7.77 12.69
C TYR A 197 2.88 8.17 13.45
N GLN A 198 2.94 7.74 14.71
CA GLN A 198 4.04 7.96 15.65
C GLN A 198 4.65 6.61 16.04
N PRO A 199 5.73 6.15 15.37
CA PRO A 199 6.30 4.83 15.56
C PRO A 199 6.85 4.59 16.97
N GLU A 200 7.33 5.65 17.64
CA GLU A 200 7.85 5.62 19.01
C GLU A 200 6.75 5.33 20.03
N GLN A 201 5.51 5.75 19.75
CA GLN A 201 4.35 5.50 20.62
C GLN A 201 3.52 4.30 20.15
N HIS A 202 3.79 3.80 18.93
CA HIS A 202 3.00 2.77 18.26
C HIS A 202 1.52 3.16 18.15
N GLY A 203 1.26 4.35 17.60
CA GLY A 203 -0.10 4.83 17.46
C GLY A 203 -0.22 6.03 16.55
N TRP A 204 -1.45 6.48 16.41
CA TRP A 204 -1.87 7.57 15.55
C TRP A 204 -2.18 8.80 16.39
N LEU A 205 -1.56 9.93 16.05
CA LEU A 205 -1.86 11.24 16.61
C LEU A 205 -2.82 11.99 15.69
N ARG A 206 -3.93 12.49 16.22
CA ARG A 206 -4.92 13.25 15.45
C ARG A 206 -4.37 14.63 15.12
N LEU A 207 -4.50 15.04 13.85
CA LEU A 207 -4.15 16.38 13.38
C LEU A 207 -5.37 17.20 12.97
N ALA A 208 -6.48 16.54 12.61
CA ALA A 208 -7.69 17.23 12.23
C ALA A 208 -8.32 18.02 13.40
N GLY A 209 -8.55 19.32 13.17
CA GLY A 209 -9.26 20.19 14.12
C GLY A 209 -10.76 19.87 14.26
N PRO A 210 -11.45 20.48 15.24
CA PRO A 210 -12.85 20.16 15.56
C PRO A 210 -13.84 20.23 14.40
N ARG A 211 -13.62 21.13 13.42
CA ARG A 211 -14.49 21.29 12.25
C ARG A 211 -14.62 20.02 11.39
N TRP A 212 -13.63 19.14 11.44
CA TRP A 212 -13.54 17.94 10.62
C TRP A 212 -13.95 16.65 11.35
N ARG A 213 -14.43 16.74 12.60
CA ARG A 213 -14.81 15.56 13.39
C ARG A 213 -15.87 14.69 12.71
N HIS A 214 -16.82 15.33 12.04
CA HIS A 214 -17.91 14.66 11.31
C HIS A 214 -17.40 13.70 10.22
N LEU A 215 -16.16 13.88 9.72
CA LEU A 215 -15.56 12.98 8.74
C LEU A 215 -15.28 11.58 9.32
N LEU A 216 -15.41 11.38 10.64
CA LEU A 216 -15.22 10.09 11.30
C LEU A 216 -16.54 9.41 11.70
N ASP A 217 -17.70 10.06 11.51
CA ASP A 217 -18.99 9.56 12.01
C ASP A 217 -19.38 8.20 11.41
N GLY A 218 -18.96 7.91 10.17
CA GLY A 218 -19.19 6.64 9.47
C GLY A 218 -18.11 5.58 9.69
N VAL A 219 -17.09 5.85 10.51
CA VAL A 219 -15.92 4.97 10.67
C VAL A 219 -16.15 3.98 11.82
N PRO A 220 -16.20 2.66 11.57
CA PRO A 220 -16.55 1.68 12.59
C PRO A 220 -15.58 1.67 13.77
N GLY A 221 -16.10 1.76 15.00
CA GLY A 221 -15.30 1.63 16.23
C GLY A 221 -14.33 2.78 16.51
N VAL A 222 -14.41 3.88 15.75
CA VAL A 222 -13.53 5.05 15.90
C VAL A 222 -14.29 6.16 16.61
N SER A 223 -13.73 6.67 17.71
CA SER A 223 -14.27 7.83 18.40
C SER A 223 -13.70 9.11 17.79
N PRO A 224 -14.55 10.06 17.35
CA PRO A 224 -14.08 11.30 16.75
C PRO A 224 -13.34 12.21 17.74
N ASP A 225 -13.55 12.04 19.05
CA ASP A 225 -12.92 12.86 20.10
C ASP A 225 -11.55 12.34 20.54
N ARG A 226 -11.14 11.17 20.08
CA ARG A 226 -9.88 10.55 20.50
C ARG A 226 -8.70 11.20 19.80
N GLU A 227 -7.87 11.92 20.57
CA GLU A 227 -6.66 12.59 20.07
C GLU A 227 -5.51 11.62 19.77
N TYR A 228 -5.41 10.53 20.52
CA TYR A 228 -4.40 9.49 20.33
C TYR A 228 -5.02 8.10 20.25
N VAL A 229 -4.72 7.37 19.18
CA VAL A 229 -5.21 6.01 18.93
C VAL A 229 -4.03 5.03 18.89
N PRO A 230 -3.82 4.20 19.93
CA PRO A 230 -2.77 3.18 19.90
C PRO A 230 -3.12 2.10 18.88
N CYS A 231 -2.12 1.62 18.17
CA CYS A 231 -2.24 0.40 17.37
C CYS A 231 -2.37 -0.79 18.34
N THR A 232 -3.38 -1.62 18.12
CA THR A 232 -3.67 -2.81 18.93
C THR A 232 -3.19 -4.09 18.26
N ASP A 233 -3.03 -4.06 16.94
CA ASP A 233 -2.46 -5.16 16.16
C ASP A 233 -0.92 -5.04 16.14
N ALA A 234 -0.22 -6.16 16.35
CA ALA A 234 1.23 -6.20 16.33
C ALA A 234 1.81 -6.06 14.91
N GLY A 235 0.98 -6.25 13.87
CA GLY A 235 1.36 -6.22 12.46
C GLY A 235 2.10 -7.49 12.04
N SER A 236 1.91 -7.91 10.78
CA SER A 236 2.51 -9.14 10.24
C SER A 236 3.95 -8.95 9.72
N ALA A 237 4.41 -7.70 9.60
CA ALA A 237 5.74 -7.35 9.11
C ALA A 237 6.41 -6.28 10.00
N ARG A 238 7.74 -6.32 10.09
CA ARG A 238 8.54 -5.34 10.85
C ARG A 238 9.86 -5.03 10.18
N LEU A 239 10.42 -3.86 10.49
CA LEU A 239 11.79 -3.49 10.15
C LEU A 239 12.73 -3.88 11.29
N VAL A 240 13.89 -4.41 10.94
CA VAL A 240 15.00 -4.70 11.84
C VAL A 240 16.28 -4.08 11.30
N GLY A 241 17.15 -3.62 12.18
CA GLY A 241 18.46 -3.08 11.82
C GLY A 241 19.50 -3.36 12.87
N ARG A 242 20.78 -3.23 12.50
CA ARG A 242 21.92 -3.51 13.39
C ARG A 242 22.65 -2.24 13.82
N ILE A 243 23.16 -2.25 15.05
CA ILE A 243 24.16 -1.30 15.57
C ILE A 243 25.20 -2.11 16.33
N ASN A 244 26.49 -1.99 15.97
CA ASN A 244 27.61 -2.64 16.69
C ASN A 244 27.33 -4.12 17.05
N GLU A 245 27.00 -4.92 16.04
CA GLU A 245 26.60 -6.35 16.13
C GLU A 245 25.29 -6.70 16.84
N HIS A 246 24.58 -5.71 17.40
CA HIS A 246 23.29 -5.93 18.05
C HIS A 246 22.15 -5.60 17.10
N GLU A 247 21.14 -6.49 17.07
CA GLU A 247 19.92 -6.28 16.30
C GLU A 247 18.86 -5.55 17.13
N TYR A 248 18.15 -4.64 16.48
CA TYR A 248 17.05 -3.90 17.04
C TYR A 248 15.89 -3.81 16.05
N GLN A 249 14.68 -3.62 16.55
CA GLN A 249 13.59 -3.16 15.69
C GLN A 249 13.92 -1.75 15.19
N ALA A 250 13.65 -1.48 13.91
CA ALA A 250 13.95 -0.20 13.28
C ALA A 250 12.68 0.59 12.96
N VAL A 251 12.84 1.90 12.84
CA VAL A 251 11.89 2.86 12.28
C VAL A 251 12.51 3.42 11.02
N ALA A 252 11.72 3.50 9.96
CA ALA A 252 12.07 4.22 8.75
C ALA A 252 11.39 5.60 8.75
N ASP A 253 12.17 6.65 8.47
CA ASP A 253 11.70 7.98 8.09
C ASP A 253 12.37 8.36 6.75
N PRO A 254 11.96 7.71 5.65
CA PRO A 254 12.60 7.91 4.35
C PRO A 254 12.47 9.37 3.87
N PRO A 255 13.41 9.88 3.05
CA PRO A 255 14.37 9.10 2.28
C PRO A 255 15.69 8.76 2.98
N GLU A 256 16.03 9.42 4.09
CA GLU A 256 17.42 9.41 4.62
C GLU A 256 17.57 8.77 6.00
N GLU A 257 16.50 8.69 6.80
CA GLU A 257 16.64 8.31 8.21
C GLU A 257 16.12 6.89 8.49
N PHE A 258 16.99 6.06 9.06
CA PHE A 258 16.66 4.76 9.60
C PHE A 258 17.27 4.62 10.99
N ARG A 259 16.43 4.51 12.01
CA ARG A 259 16.86 4.54 13.42
C ARG A 259 16.24 3.41 14.22
N VAL A 260 16.81 3.14 15.40
CA VAL A 260 16.27 2.11 16.29
C VAL A 260 14.95 2.56 16.92
N ARG A 261 13.96 1.66 16.89
CA ARG A 261 12.67 1.76 17.57
C ARG A 261 12.83 1.43 19.06
N ALA A 262 13.52 2.28 19.81
CA ALA A 262 13.64 2.11 21.25
C ALA A 262 13.55 3.46 21.97
N LEU A 263 13.03 3.47 23.20
CA LEU A 263 13.17 4.61 24.11
C LEU A 263 14.51 4.57 24.86
N THR A 264 15.55 3.99 24.25
CA THR A 264 16.88 3.84 24.84
C THR A 264 17.86 4.81 24.21
N ARG A 265 19.07 4.93 24.78
CA ARG A 265 20.16 5.72 24.18
C ARG A 265 20.51 5.27 22.75
N ALA A 266 20.24 4.01 22.40
CA ALA A 266 20.56 3.44 21.08
C ALA A 266 19.71 4.06 19.95
N ALA A 267 18.51 4.59 20.24
CA ALA A 267 17.64 5.22 19.25
C ALA A 267 18.15 6.56 18.71
N ARG A 268 19.24 7.10 19.28
CA ARG A 268 19.92 8.29 18.78
C ARG A 268 20.84 8.00 17.60
N TYR A 269 21.10 6.73 17.30
CA TYR A 269 22.05 6.33 16.27
C TYR A 269 21.31 5.72 15.08
N PRO A 270 21.74 6.03 13.84
CA PRO A 270 21.24 5.36 12.67
C PRO A 270 21.63 3.88 12.69
N VAL A 271 20.80 3.03 12.10
CA VAL A 271 21.14 1.62 11.90
C VAL A 271 22.13 1.48 10.74
N THR A 272 23.03 0.50 10.81
CA THR A 272 24.02 0.22 9.75
C THR A 272 23.52 -0.79 8.73
N THR A 273 22.44 -1.50 9.04
CA THR A 273 21.73 -2.42 8.13
C THR A 273 20.25 -2.25 8.34
N LEU A 274 19.45 -2.57 7.32
CA LEU A 274 18.00 -2.55 7.41
C LEU A 274 17.42 -3.73 6.62
N SER A 275 16.52 -4.47 7.26
CA SER A 275 15.78 -5.55 6.61
C SER A 275 14.31 -5.49 7.02
N ARG A 276 13.42 -5.86 6.09
CA ARG A 276 12.03 -6.21 6.39
C ARG A 276 11.93 -7.69 6.70
N ARG A 277 11.20 -8.02 7.76
CA ARG A 277 10.90 -9.38 8.16
C ARG A 277 9.40 -9.60 8.26
N ALA A 278 8.93 -10.72 7.71
CA ALA A 278 7.55 -11.19 7.79
C ALA A 278 7.53 -12.72 7.78
N GLU A 279 6.53 -13.32 8.43
CA GLU A 279 6.39 -14.78 8.49
C GLU A 279 5.83 -15.31 7.15
N GLN A 280 6.46 -16.38 6.63
CA GLN A 280 5.99 -17.14 5.48
C GLN A 280 5.81 -18.61 5.83
N ALA A 281 4.89 -19.25 5.12
CA ALA A 281 4.69 -20.70 5.18
C ALA A 281 4.12 -21.23 3.85
N LEU A 282 4.18 -22.53 3.68
CA LEU A 282 3.43 -23.28 2.68
C LEU A 282 2.18 -23.89 3.31
N TRP A 283 1.02 -23.72 2.67
CA TRP A 283 -0.17 -24.49 3.01
C TRP A 283 -0.73 -25.14 1.75
N ARG A 284 -0.83 -26.48 1.77
CA ARG A 284 -1.17 -27.28 0.57
C ARG A 284 -0.31 -26.91 -0.64
N THR A 285 1.00 -26.77 -0.42
CA THR A 285 2.01 -26.35 -1.42
C THR A 285 1.87 -24.93 -1.96
N VAL A 286 0.89 -24.14 -1.49
CA VAL A 286 0.73 -22.74 -1.89
C VAL A 286 1.54 -21.84 -0.95
N PRO A 287 2.42 -20.97 -1.46
CA PRO A 287 3.18 -20.03 -0.65
C PRO A 287 2.29 -18.90 -0.13
N CYS A 288 2.41 -18.62 1.16
CA CYS A 288 1.59 -17.66 1.87
C CYS A 288 2.41 -16.80 2.84
N TRP A 289 2.00 -15.54 2.99
CA TRP A 289 2.33 -14.74 4.16
C TRP A 289 1.45 -15.18 5.34
N VAL A 290 2.03 -15.29 6.54
CA VAL A 290 1.29 -15.51 7.78
C VAL A 290 0.97 -14.16 8.39
N LEU A 291 -0.31 -13.74 8.33
CA LEU A 291 -0.74 -12.42 8.78
C LEU A 291 -0.96 -12.38 10.29
N GLN A 292 -1.58 -13.44 10.81
CA GLN A 292 -1.89 -13.61 12.22
C GLN A 292 -1.93 -15.11 12.49
N ARG A 293 -1.54 -15.52 13.70
CA ARG A 293 -1.78 -16.88 14.17
C ARG A 293 -1.92 -16.93 15.68
N ASP A 294 -2.67 -17.92 16.13
CA ASP A 294 -2.64 -18.40 17.51
C ASP A 294 -2.07 -19.83 17.54
N ASP A 295 -2.35 -20.60 18.59
CA ASP A 295 -1.85 -21.97 18.74
C ASP A 295 -2.54 -22.98 17.79
N SER A 296 -3.69 -22.62 17.20
CA SER A 296 -4.55 -23.51 16.42
C SER A 296 -4.73 -23.06 14.97
N TRP A 297 -4.90 -21.77 14.74
CA TRP A 297 -5.28 -21.19 13.46
C TRP A 297 -4.33 -20.09 13.02
N ALA A 298 -4.07 -20.04 11.72
CA ALA A 298 -3.35 -18.97 11.06
C ALA A 298 -4.22 -18.34 9.96
N ARG A 299 -4.24 -17.02 9.92
CA ARG A 299 -4.74 -16.23 8.78
C ARG A 299 -3.59 -16.06 7.80
N LEU A 300 -3.78 -16.56 6.60
CA LEU A 300 -2.79 -16.58 5.53
C LEU A 300 -3.21 -15.66 4.39
N ARG A 301 -2.23 -15.06 3.71
CA ARG A 301 -2.41 -14.36 2.43
C ARG A 301 -1.56 -15.01 1.35
N LEU A 302 -2.17 -15.31 0.20
CA LEU A 302 -1.49 -15.99 -0.90
C LEU A 302 -0.43 -15.08 -1.52
N ILE A 303 0.75 -15.63 -1.80
CA ILE A 303 1.82 -14.95 -2.53
C ILE A 303 1.58 -15.19 -4.02
N ARG A 304 1.33 -14.11 -4.79
CA ARG A 304 1.04 -14.15 -6.24
C ARG A 304 -0.11 -15.11 -6.61
N PRO A 305 -1.35 -14.78 -6.23
CA PRO A 305 -2.50 -15.66 -6.44
C PRO A 305 -2.85 -15.81 -7.93
N ASP A 306 -3.29 -17.02 -8.28
CA ASP A 306 -3.88 -17.39 -9.57
C ASP A 306 -5.15 -18.24 -9.35
N ALA A 307 -5.85 -18.59 -10.44
CA ALA A 307 -7.11 -19.33 -10.34
C ALA A 307 -6.95 -20.71 -9.67
N ASP A 308 -5.85 -21.41 -9.95
CA ASP A 308 -5.62 -22.77 -9.47
C ASP A 308 -5.29 -22.76 -7.98
N THR A 309 -4.38 -21.89 -7.56
CA THR A 309 -3.97 -21.72 -6.15
C THR A 309 -5.15 -21.24 -5.29
N VAL A 310 -5.93 -20.26 -5.77
CA VAL A 310 -7.13 -19.78 -5.06
C VAL A 310 -8.14 -20.91 -4.88
N SER A 311 -8.40 -21.69 -5.92
CA SER A 311 -9.32 -22.83 -5.88
C SER A 311 -8.83 -23.94 -4.95
N ALA A 312 -7.55 -24.30 -5.02
CA ALA A 312 -6.95 -25.41 -4.25
C ALA A 312 -7.02 -25.21 -2.73
N VAL A 313 -6.92 -23.97 -2.27
CA VAL A 313 -6.95 -23.63 -0.84
C VAL A 313 -8.27 -23.01 -0.39
N GLY A 314 -9.18 -22.73 -1.32
CA GLY A 314 -10.46 -22.08 -1.03
C GLY A 314 -10.30 -20.65 -0.50
N ALA A 315 -9.32 -19.91 -1.02
CA ALA A 315 -9.05 -18.55 -0.57
C ALA A 315 -10.17 -17.59 -0.97
N ARG A 316 -10.50 -16.65 -0.09
CA ARG A 316 -11.46 -15.59 -0.36
C ARG A 316 -10.74 -14.34 -0.85
N CYS A 317 -11.26 -13.73 -1.91
CA CYS A 317 -10.83 -12.39 -2.32
C CYS A 317 -11.39 -11.34 -1.34
N TYR A 318 -10.50 -10.65 -0.63
CA TYR A 318 -10.85 -9.58 0.31
C TYR A 318 -10.82 -8.21 -0.36
N GLU A 319 -9.84 -7.99 -1.23
CA GLU A 319 -9.75 -6.83 -2.11
C GLU A 319 -9.06 -7.26 -3.42
N ARG A 320 -9.09 -6.40 -4.44
CA ARG A 320 -8.47 -6.64 -5.75
C ARG A 320 -7.04 -7.19 -5.58
N GLY A 321 -6.83 -8.43 -6.02
CA GLY A 321 -5.54 -9.13 -5.96
C GLY A 321 -5.15 -9.74 -4.60
N VAL A 322 -5.88 -9.45 -3.53
CA VAL A 322 -5.59 -9.98 -2.18
C VAL A 322 -6.53 -11.11 -1.83
N TYR A 323 -5.94 -12.30 -1.66
CA TYR A 323 -6.64 -13.53 -1.36
C TYR A 323 -6.15 -14.07 -0.02
N GLU A 324 -7.08 -14.32 0.89
CA GLU A 324 -6.75 -14.75 2.24
C GLU A 324 -7.60 -15.95 2.66
N VAL A 325 -7.06 -16.72 3.59
CA VAL A 325 -7.67 -17.96 4.06
C VAL A 325 -7.23 -18.28 5.48
N TRP A 326 -8.07 -18.99 6.22
CA TRP A 326 -7.73 -19.52 7.54
C TRP A 326 -7.32 -20.99 7.41
N ALA A 327 -6.17 -21.33 8.00
CA ALA A 327 -5.59 -22.66 7.96
C ALA A 327 -5.21 -23.13 9.37
N PRO A 328 -5.31 -24.43 9.68
CA PRO A 328 -4.77 -24.96 10.92
C PRO A 328 -3.23 -24.85 10.95
N VAL A 329 -2.66 -24.32 12.03
CA VAL A 329 -1.21 -24.11 12.17
C VAL A 329 -0.40 -25.39 11.95
N ARG A 330 -0.93 -26.53 12.42
CA ARG A 330 -0.32 -27.86 12.27
C ARG A 330 -0.19 -28.35 10.82
N GLU A 331 -0.90 -27.74 9.87
CA GLU A 331 -0.85 -28.08 8.45
C GLU A 331 0.15 -27.20 7.68
N LEU A 332 0.72 -26.19 8.33
CA LEU A 332 1.72 -25.32 7.73
C LEU A 332 3.05 -26.08 7.62
N VAL A 333 3.70 -25.93 6.47
CA VAL A 333 5.01 -26.50 6.16
C VAL A 333 5.96 -25.36 5.81
N ASP A 334 7.27 -25.57 6.02
CA ASP A 334 8.31 -24.58 5.70
C ASP A 334 8.04 -23.20 6.33
N HIS A 335 7.56 -23.22 7.59
CA HIS A 335 7.29 -22.00 8.34
C HIS A 335 8.61 -21.34 8.75
N HIS A 336 8.83 -20.13 8.27
CA HIS A 336 10.03 -19.36 8.55
C HIS A 336 9.75 -17.85 8.55
N VAL A 337 10.71 -17.07 9.04
CA VAL A 337 10.70 -15.61 8.91
C VAL A 337 11.48 -15.26 7.64
N ALA A 338 10.77 -14.82 6.60
CA ALA A 338 11.40 -14.31 5.40
C ALA A 338 12.05 -12.96 5.70
N GLU A 339 13.29 -12.77 5.22
CA GLU A 339 14.05 -11.53 5.38
C GLU A 339 14.36 -10.92 4.02
N LEU A 340 14.01 -9.64 3.87
CA LEU A 340 14.32 -8.82 2.70
C LEU A 340 15.24 -7.69 3.14
N ALA A 341 16.53 -7.82 2.84
CA ALA A 341 17.52 -6.78 3.14
C ALA A 341 17.37 -5.60 2.17
N TYR A 342 17.50 -4.38 2.68
CA TYR A 342 17.54 -3.15 1.91
C TYR A 342 18.97 -2.62 1.79
N GLU A 343 19.28 -2.02 0.65
CA GLU A 343 20.56 -1.38 0.40
C GLU A 343 20.53 0.05 0.99
N LEU A 344 21.26 0.32 2.07
CA LEU A 344 21.19 1.60 2.78
C LEU A 344 21.89 2.74 2.05
#